data_AF-A0A7S4BS21-F1
#
_entry.id   AF-A0A7S4BS21-F1
#
_cell.length_a   1.000
_cell.length_b   1.000
_cell.length_c   1.000
_cell.angle_alpha   90.00
_cell.angle_beta   90.00
_cell.angle_gamma   90.00
#
_symmetry.space_group_name_H-M   'P 1'
#
loop_
_entity.id
_entity.type
_entity.pdbx_description
1 polymer ?
#
loop_
_entity_poly.entity_id
_entity_poly.type
_entity_poly.pdbx_seq_one_letter_code
_entity_poly.pdbx_strand_id
1 'polypeptide(L)'
;PFSAFKDFESFVEGVTRRGVGGLEMLAMEMKATGMYVSRGLSYQGAEFELLKVSLTREQRASFDRAASFWTHKLKTELEAAASRTNTQAALLMRNFWATHQRFFKQLCVCYKVPVLVEAVRKALANGHCAVIGLQSTGEA
;
A
#
# COMPACT_ATOMS: atom_id res chain seq x y z
N PRO A 1 4.53 -31.53 -22.66
CA PRO A 1 5.14 -32.68 -23.38
C PRO A 1 6.42 -33.28 -22.75
N PHE A 2 6.77 -33.00 -21.49
CA PHE A 2 7.99 -33.54 -20.86
C PHE A 2 7.77 -34.02 -19.41
N SER A 3 6.67 -34.74 -19.16
CA SER A 3 6.45 -35.46 -17.91
C SER A 3 6.85 -36.92 -18.09
N ALA A 4 7.57 -37.50 -17.13
CA ALA A 4 7.88 -38.95 -17.09
C ALA A 4 6.62 -39.82 -16.84
N PHE A 5 5.47 -39.20 -16.58
CA PHE A 5 4.19 -39.83 -16.34
C PHE A 5 3.21 -39.53 -17.47
N LYS A 6 2.44 -40.55 -17.85
CA LYS A 6 1.42 -40.51 -18.91
C LYS A 6 0.30 -39.52 -18.61
N ASP A 7 -0.14 -39.47 -17.36
CA ASP A 7 -1.17 -38.60 -16.83
C ASP A 7 -0.96 -38.37 -15.32
N PHE A 8 -1.76 -37.48 -14.74
CA PHE A 8 -1.65 -37.11 -13.32
C PHE A 8 -1.99 -38.28 -12.38
N GLU A 9 -2.93 -39.14 -12.76
CA GLU A 9 -3.35 -40.27 -11.95
C GLU A 9 -2.21 -41.31 -11.81
N SER A 10 -1.51 -41.58 -12.92
CA SER A 10 -0.29 -42.41 -12.95
C SER A 10 0.84 -41.83 -12.08
N PHE A 11 0.94 -40.50 -11.99
CA PHE A 11 1.89 -39.83 -11.10
C PHE A 11 1.52 -40.04 -9.63
N VAL A 12 0.24 -39.80 -9.27
CA VAL A 12 -0.25 -39.96 -7.90
C VAL A 12 -0.07 -41.39 -7.42
N GLU A 13 -0.42 -42.38 -8.24
CA GLU A 13 -0.22 -43.79 -7.90
C GLU A 13 1.27 -44.13 -7.72
N GLY A 14 2.12 -43.64 -8.63
CA GLY A 14 3.57 -43.86 -8.59
C GLY A 14 4.28 -43.26 -7.37
N VAL A 15 3.81 -42.12 -6.87
CA VAL A 15 4.34 -41.49 -5.64
C VAL A 15 3.76 -42.17 -4.40
N THR A 16 2.46 -42.45 -4.39
CA THR A 16 1.77 -43.10 -3.25
C THR A 16 2.31 -44.51 -2.99
N ARG A 17 2.62 -45.28 -4.04
CA ARG A 17 3.22 -46.63 -3.92
C ARG A 17 4.61 -46.61 -3.27
N ARG A 18 5.36 -45.50 -3.40
CA ARG A 18 6.67 -45.32 -2.75
C ARG A 18 6.56 -44.90 -1.29
N GLY A 19 5.34 -44.72 -0.79
CA GLY A 19 5.05 -44.39 0.60
C GLY A 19 5.61 -43.03 1.02
N VAL A 20 5.78 -42.86 2.34
CA VAL A 20 6.19 -41.60 2.97
C VAL A 20 7.55 -41.11 2.44
N GLY A 21 8.51 -42.00 2.20
CA GLY A 21 9.82 -41.61 1.67
C GLY A 21 9.76 -41.05 0.23
N GLY A 22 8.86 -41.56 -0.61
CA GLY A 22 8.62 -41.00 -1.94
C GLY A 22 7.97 -39.61 -1.90
N LEU A 23 7.03 -39.42 -0.97
CA LEU A 23 6.39 -38.13 -0.71
C LEU A 23 7.36 -37.10 -0.13
N GLU A 24 8.29 -37.52 0.72
CA GLU A 24 9.35 -36.65 1.27
C GLU A 24 10.31 -36.17 0.19
N MET A 25 10.76 -37.06 -0.72
CA MET A 25 11.60 -36.66 -1.85
C MET A 25 10.88 -35.67 -2.77
N LEU A 26 9.60 -35.89 -3.04
CA LEU A 26 8.79 -34.94 -3.81
C LEU A 26 8.68 -33.60 -3.09
N ALA A 27 8.42 -33.59 -1.78
CA ALA A 27 8.35 -32.36 -1.00
C ALA A 27 9.70 -31.63 -0.96
N MET A 28 10.83 -32.36 -0.86
CA MET A 28 12.18 -31.79 -0.96
C MET A 28 12.43 -31.18 -2.34
N GLU A 29 12.04 -31.84 -3.42
CA GLU A 29 12.21 -31.35 -4.79
C GLU A 29 11.30 -30.14 -5.07
N MET A 30 10.04 -30.18 -4.61
CA MET A 30 9.13 -29.04 -4.67
C MET A 30 9.66 -27.87 -3.83
N LYS A 31 10.32 -28.13 -2.68
CA LYS A 31 10.97 -27.09 -1.87
C LYS A 31 12.20 -26.51 -2.56
N ALA A 32 13.04 -27.34 -3.19
CA ALA A 32 14.22 -26.93 -3.93
C ALA A 32 13.87 -26.10 -5.17
N THR A 33 12.78 -26.44 -5.86
CA THR A 33 12.27 -25.72 -7.05
C THR A 33 11.42 -24.49 -6.70
N GLY A 34 11.18 -24.23 -5.41
CA GLY A 34 10.39 -23.10 -4.94
C GLY A 34 8.87 -23.28 -5.06
N MET A 35 8.40 -24.43 -5.55
CA MET A 35 6.98 -24.77 -5.66
C MET A 35 6.33 -25.07 -4.30
N TYR A 36 7.09 -25.57 -3.33
CA TYR A 36 6.63 -25.85 -1.95
C TYR A 36 6.80 -24.66 -1.00
N VAL A 37 7.62 -23.68 -1.37
CA VAL A 37 7.83 -22.45 -0.59
C VAL A 37 7.28 -21.29 -1.41
N SER A 38 5.96 -21.15 -1.43
CA SER A 38 5.35 -19.96 -2.04
C SER A 38 5.72 -18.75 -1.18
N ARG A 39 6.80 -18.04 -1.57
CA ARG A 39 7.13 -16.69 -1.07
C ARG A 39 6.12 -15.64 -1.56
N GLY A 40 5.14 -16.04 -2.37
CA GLY A 40 3.99 -15.25 -2.76
C GLY A 40 2.72 -15.77 -2.09
N LEU A 41 1.88 -14.85 -1.63
CA LEU A 41 0.49 -15.18 -1.34
C LEU A 41 -0.20 -15.57 -2.66
N SER A 42 -0.93 -16.69 -2.68
CA SER A 42 -1.85 -16.96 -3.76
C SER A 42 -2.98 -15.94 -3.68
N TYR A 43 -3.18 -15.14 -4.72
CA TYR A 43 -4.31 -14.20 -4.86
C TYR A 43 -5.58 -14.90 -5.38
N GLN A 44 -5.60 -16.23 -5.43
CA GLN A 44 -6.78 -16.98 -5.86
C GLN A 44 -7.94 -16.73 -4.88
N GLY A 45 -9.00 -16.09 -5.37
CA GLY A 45 -10.14 -15.64 -4.55
C GLY A 45 -9.94 -14.30 -3.85
N ALA A 46 -8.83 -13.59 -4.11
CA ALA A 46 -8.64 -12.22 -3.65
C ALA A 46 -9.30 -11.23 -4.63
N GLU A 47 -10.12 -10.34 -4.09
CA GLU A 47 -10.74 -9.24 -4.85
C GLU A 47 -10.05 -7.93 -4.53
N PHE A 48 -9.85 -7.10 -5.55
CA PHE A 48 -9.29 -5.76 -5.42
C PHE A 48 -10.32 -4.73 -5.85
N GLU A 49 -10.62 -3.78 -4.97
CA GLU A 49 -11.53 -2.69 -5.26
C GLU A 49 -10.80 -1.35 -5.12
N LEU A 50 -10.89 -0.50 -6.16
CA LEU A 50 -10.43 0.88 -6.09
C LEU A 50 -11.57 1.78 -5.65
N LEU A 51 -11.55 2.17 -4.39
CA LEU A 51 -12.57 3.07 -3.85
C LEU A 51 -12.18 4.55 -4.04
N LYS A 52 -12.99 5.28 -4.82
CA LYS A 52 -12.83 6.72 -5.03
C LYS A 52 -13.60 7.49 -3.96
N VAL A 53 -12.87 8.26 -3.14
CA VAL A 53 -13.46 9.13 -2.12
C VAL A 53 -13.63 10.54 -2.68
N SER A 54 -14.88 10.99 -2.80
CA SER A 54 -15.20 12.37 -3.14
C SER A 54 -15.10 13.26 -1.91
N LEU A 55 -14.52 14.45 -2.07
CA LEU A 55 -14.45 15.44 -0.99
C LEU A 55 -15.81 16.07 -0.73
N THR A 56 -16.17 16.22 0.54
CA THR A 56 -17.32 17.04 0.93
C THR A 56 -17.05 18.52 0.66
N ARG A 57 -18.10 19.33 0.68
CA ARG A 57 -17.98 20.79 0.51
C ARG A 57 -17.07 21.41 1.58
N GLU A 58 -17.17 20.93 2.81
CA GLU A 58 -16.41 21.39 3.97
C GLU A 58 -14.93 21.01 3.84
N GLN A 59 -14.64 19.78 3.40
CA GLN A 59 -13.27 19.30 3.15
C GLN A 59 -12.61 20.09 2.02
N ARG A 60 -13.35 20.36 0.94
CA ARG A 60 -12.88 21.21 -0.16
C ARG A 60 -12.58 22.63 0.33
N ALA A 61 -13.52 23.25 1.04
CA ALA A 61 -13.30 24.59 1.60
C ALA A 61 -12.11 24.64 2.58
N SER A 62 -11.90 23.57 3.37
CA SER A 62 -10.74 23.45 4.25
C SER A 62 -9.43 23.33 3.47
N PHE A 63 -9.42 22.52 2.40
CA PHE A 63 -8.27 22.40 1.51
C PHE A 63 -7.92 23.74 0.85
N ASP A 64 -8.91 24.44 0.31
CA ASP A 64 -8.72 25.72 -0.37
C ASP A 64 -8.19 26.79 0.59
N ARG A 65 -8.72 26.85 1.83
CA ARG A 65 -8.19 27.72 2.89
C ARG A 65 -6.74 27.39 3.24
N ALA A 66 -6.40 26.12 3.34
CA ALA A 66 -5.03 25.70 3.61
C ALA A 66 -4.08 26.11 2.46
N ALA A 67 -4.48 25.89 1.21
CA ALA A 67 -3.70 26.29 0.03
C ALA A 67 -3.49 27.81 -0.03
N SER A 68 -4.54 28.59 0.27
CA SER A 68 -4.46 30.04 0.38
C SER A 68 -3.49 30.47 1.48
N PHE A 69 -3.56 29.85 2.66
CA PHE A 69 -2.65 30.15 3.78
C PHE A 69 -1.18 29.85 3.44
N TRP A 70 -0.89 28.67 2.89
CA TRP A 70 0.45 28.28 2.49
C TRP A 70 1.06 29.27 1.49
N THR A 71 0.27 29.71 0.50
CA THR A 71 0.73 30.55 -0.60
C THR A 71 0.83 32.03 -0.24
N HIS A 72 -0.22 32.59 0.38
CA HIS A 72 -0.35 34.04 0.56
C HIS A 72 0.04 34.55 1.94
N LYS A 73 0.20 33.67 2.92
CA LYS A 73 0.60 34.04 4.28
C LYS A 73 1.95 33.42 4.61
N LEU A 74 2.00 32.09 4.72
CA LEU A 74 3.17 31.40 5.25
C LEU A 74 4.42 31.64 4.40
N LYS A 75 4.32 31.53 3.08
CA LYS A 75 5.44 31.78 2.17
C LYS A 75 5.99 33.20 2.33
N THR A 76 5.11 34.20 2.28
CA THR A 76 5.49 35.62 2.36
C THR A 76 6.17 35.96 3.70
N GLU A 77 5.61 35.48 4.81
CA GLU A 77 6.20 35.70 6.13
C GLU A 77 7.53 34.98 6.30
N LEU A 78 7.69 33.77 5.74
CA LEU A 78 8.95 33.04 5.77
C LEU A 78 10.05 33.72 4.94
N GLU A 79 9.71 34.25 3.76
CA GLU A 79 10.64 35.02 2.93
C GLU A 79 11.08 36.29 3.65
N ALA A 80 10.14 37.03 4.27
CA ALA A 80 10.45 38.21 5.07
C ALA A 80 11.33 37.88 6.28
N ALA A 81 11.05 36.78 6.99
CA ALA A 81 11.86 36.31 8.10
C ALA A 81 13.29 35.98 7.63
N ALA A 82 13.44 35.25 6.52
CA ALA A 82 14.74 34.87 5.97
C ALA A 82 15.62 36.07 5.62
N SER A 83 15.03 37.13 5.06
CA SER A 83 15.73 38.39 4.79
C SER A 83 16.23 39.06 6.07
N ARG A 84 15.46 39.00 7.15
CA ARG A 84 15.83 39.62 8.44
C ARG A 84 16.88 38.81 9.21
N THR A 85 16.86 37.49 9.09
CA THR A 85 17.76 36.57 9.81
C THR A 85 19.00 36.17 9.00
N ASN A 86 19.18 36.73 7.80
CA ASN A 86 20.24 36.38 6.86
C ASN A 86 20.32 34.86 6.59
N THR A 87 19.17 34.19 6.56
CA THR A 87 19.07 32.74 6.35
C THR A 87 19.16 32.41 4.86
N GLN A 88 19.83 31.30 4.52
CA GLN A 88 19.99 30.88 3.13
C GLN A 88 18.63 30.56 2.48
N ALA A 89 18.16 31.46 1.61
CA ALA A 89 16.84 31.38 0.99
C ALA A 89 16.61 30.07 0.22
N ALA A 90 17.63 29.54 -0.47
CA ALA A 90 17.53 28.29 -1.21
C ALA A 90 17.21 27.08 -0.31
N LEU A 91 17.88 26.99 0.85
CA LEU A 91 17.64 25.91 1.82
C LEU A 91 16.24 26.03 2.43
N LEU A 92 15.82 27.25 2.77
CA LEU A 92 14.49 27.51 3.28
C LEU A 92 13.41 27.10 2.28
N MET A 93 13.54 27.53 1.01
CA MET A 93 12.55 27.23 -0.02
C MET A 93 12.46 25.73 -0.32
N ARG A 94 13.60 25.02 -0.30
CA ARG A 94 13.61 23.55 -0.40
C ARG A 94 12.80 22.92 0.73
N ASN A 95 13.03 23.34 1.97
CA ASN A 95 12.32 22.81 3.13
C ASN A 95 10.84 23.19 3.12
N PHE A 96 10.51 24.42 2.68
CA PHE A 96 9.14 24.88 2.53
C PHE A 96 8.35 23.97 1.59
N TRP A 97 8.86 23.72 0.38
CA TRP A 97 8.17 22.85 -0.58
C TRP A 97 8.09 21.40 -0.13
N ALA A 98 9.13 20.87 0.52
CA ALA A 98 9.10 19.53 1.10
C ALA A 98 8.02 19.40 2.18
N THR A 99 7.90 20.38 3.09
CA THR A 99 6.86 20.38 4.12
C THR A 99 5.47 20.60 3.52
N HIS A 100 5.34 21.48 2.53
CA HIS A 100 4.10 21.72 1.81
C HIS A 100 3.55 20.42 1.20
N GLN A 101 4.37 19.67 0.45
CA GLN A 101 3.97 18.39 -0.13
C GLN A 101 3.53 17.38 0.94
N ARG A 102 4.30 17.24 2.03
CA ARG A 102 3.95 16.34 3.14
C ARG A 102 2.64 16.72 3.81
N PHE A 103 2.41 18.02 4.02
CA PHE A 103 1.18 18.54 4.62
C PHE A 103 -0.05 18.15 3.78
N PHE A 104 -0.04 18.43 2.47
CA PHE A 104 -1.19 18.12 1.61
C PHE A 104 -1.39 16.63 1.40
N LYS A 105 -0.31 15.84 1.34
CA LYS A 105 -0.39 14.37 1.34
C LYS A 105 -1.14 13.86 2.56
N GLN A 106 -0.75 14.31 3.76
CA GLN A 106 -1.40 13.91 5.01
C GLN A 106 -2.85 14.40 5.08
N LEU A 107 -3.12 15.63 4.65
CA LEU A 107 -4.48 16.17 4.59
C LEU A 107 -5.41 15.30 3.72
N CYS A 108 -4.94 14.89 2.54
CA CYS A 108 -5.68 13.98 1.66
C CYS A 108 -5.87 12.58 2.27
N VAL A 109 -4.90 12.06 3.03
CA VAL A 109 -5.07 10.79 3.77
C VAL A 109 -6.13 10.95 4.85
N CYS A 110 -6.11 12.03 5.63
CA CYS A 110 -7.13 12.32 6.64
C CYS A 110 -8.55 12.34 6.06
N TYR A 111 -8.74 12.92 4.88
CA TYR A 111 -10.05 12.96 4.22
C TYR A 111 -10.59 11.58 3.81
N LYS A 112 -9.72 10.57 3.67
CA LYS A 112 -10.13 9.18 3.36
C LYS A 112 -10.52 8.37 4.60
N VAL A 113 -10.11 8.79 5.80
CA VAL A 113 -10.30 8.04 7.05
C VAL A 113 -11.77 7.70 7.33
N PRO A 114 -12.75 8.62 7.19
CA PRO A 114 -14.16 8.28 7.48
C PRO A 114 -14.68 7.12 6.62
N VAL A 115 -14.36 7.13 5.33
CA VAL A 115 -14.79 6.09 4.39
C VAL A 115 -14.08 4.76 4.65
N LEU A 116 -12.79 4.81 5.00
CA LEU A 116 -12.06 3.62 5.45
C LEU A 116 -12.68 3.01 6.71
N VAL A 117 -13.05 3.83 7.69
CA VAL A 117 -13.70 3.38 8.93
C VAL A 117 -15.03 2.71 8.63
N GLU A 118 -15.83 3.26 7.73
CA GLU A 118 -17.09 2.65 7.29
C GLU A 118 -16.86 1.27 6.65
N ALA A 119 -15.90 1.18 5.72
CA ALA A 119 -15.54 -0.08 5.06
C ALA A 119 -15.05 -1.14 6.07
N VAL A 120 -14.21 -0.75 7.03
CA VAL A 120 -13.73 -1.64 8.09
C VAL A 120 -14.87 -2.12 8.97
N ARG A 121 -15.79 -1.23 9.38
CA ARG A 121 -16.96 -1.62 10.18
C ARG A 121 -17.85 -2.63 9.46
N LYS A 122 -18.08 -2.44 8.16
CA LYS A 122 -18.83 -3.39 7.32
C LYS A 122 -18.14 -4.75 7.25
N ALA A 123 -16.82 -4.77 7.05
CA ALA A 123 -16.04 -6.01 7.01
C ALA A 123 -16.11 -6.77 8.35
N LEU A 124 -15.96 -6.07 9.47
CA LEU A 124 -16.08 -6.65 10.81
C LEU A 124 -17.48 -7.22 11.08
N ALA A 125 -18.53 -6.52 10.66
CA ALA A 125 -19.92 -7.01 10.80
C ALA A 125 -20.19 -8.30 10.00
N ASN A 126 -19.46 -8.51 8.90
CA ASN A 126 -19.52 -9.74 8.11
C ASN A 126 -18.62 -10.87 8.67
N GLY A 127 -18.01 -10.68 9.83
CA GLY A 127 -17.12 -11.68 10.45
C GLY A 127 -15.70 -11.72 9.88
N HIS A 128 -15.29 -10.72 9.11
CA HIS A 128 -13.91 -10.62 8.60
C HIS A 128 -12.99 -9.87 9.57
N CYS A 129 -11.67 -10.00 9.36
CA CYS A 129 -10.65 -9.18 10.00
C CYS A 129 -10.13 -8.12 9.03
N ALA A 130 -9.87 -6.91 9.53
CA ALA A 130 -9.35 -5.81 8.73
C ALA A 130 -7.88 -5.52 9.06
N VAL A 131 -7.04 -5.42 8.03
CA VAL A 131 -5.65 -4.98 8.14
C VAL A 131 -5.49 -3.70 7.33
N ILE A 132 -5.01 -2.64 7.97
CA ILE A 132 -4.81 -1.33 7.33
C ILE A 132 -3.32 -1.14 7.06
N GLY A 133 -2.95 -1.09 5.79
CA GLY A 133 -1.60 -0.73 5.34
C GLY A 133 -1.57 0.68 4.78
N LEU A 134 -0.72 1.55 5.35
CA LEU A 134 -0.41 2.85 4.74
C LEU A 134 0.78 2.67 3.80
N GLN A 135 0.50 2.58 2.49
CA GLN A 135 1.55 2.49 1.48
C GLN A 135 1.74 3.84 0.79
N SER A 136 3.00 4.29 0.69
CA SER A 136 3.40 5.33 -0.24
C SER A 136 3.89 4.67 -1.52
N THR A 137 3.51 5.20 -2.68
CA THR A 137 3.90 4.66 -3.99
C THR A 137 5.40 4.75 -4.31
N GLY A 138 6.27 5.16 -3.37
CA GLY A 138 7.71 5.30 -3.60
C GLY A 138 8.09 6.42 -4.59
N GLU A 139 7.10 7.01 -5.26
CA GLU A 139 7.25 8.17 -6.13
C GLU A 139 7.48 9.41 -5.25
N ALA A 140 8.69 9.94 -5.34
CA ALA A 140 9.15 11.18 -4.71
C ALA A 140 9.22 12.30 -5.77
#